data_AF-A0A930HWL2-F1
#
_entry.id   AF-A0A930HWL2-F1
#
_cell.length_a   1.000
_cell.length_b   1.000
_cell.length_c   1.000
_cell.angle_alpha   90.00
_cell.angle_beta   90.00
_cell.angle_gamma   90.00
#
_symmetry.space_group_name_H-M   'P 1'
#
loop_
_entity.id
_entity.type
_entity.pdbx_description
1 polymer ?
#
loop_
_entity_poly.entity_id
_entity_poly.type
_entity_poly.pdbx_seq_one_letter_code
_entity_poly.pdbx_strand_id
1 'polypeptide(L)'
;MNRMHIPYRLIAVLLVIALLSSCLREESIPIASAFSIEVAEDKTTPVQVQLKNESYGADEYEWTFEGGVPASSRDRAPESVTFTGAGEHKIRLRVWNAVDERISEQVIRV
;
A
#
# COMPACT_ATOMS: atom_id res chain seq x y z
N MET A 1 53.75 31.81 8.48
CA MET A 1 52.33 32.16 8.67
C MET A 1 51.73 32.44 7.30
N ASN A 2 51.34 31.41 6.53
CA ASN A 2 50.88 31.59 5.16
C ASN A 2 49.40 32.00 5.16
N ARG A 3 49.14 33.24 4.73
CA ARG A 3 47.79 33.74 4.49
C ARG A 3 47.27 33.16 3.18
N MET A 4 46.43 32.14 3.26
CA MET A 4 45.65 31.65 2.12
C MET A 4 44.60 32.70 1.75
N HIS A 5 44.85 33.46 0.68
CA HIS A 5 43.81 34.25 0.03
C HIS A 5 42.94 33.33 -0.81
N ILE A 6 41.81 32.91 -0.26
CA ILE A 6 40.77 32.21 -1.01
C ILE A 6 40.09 33.25 -1.90
N PRO A 7 40.19 33.14 -3.24
CA PRO A 7 39.62 34.15 -4.13
C PRO A 7 38.09 34.07 -4.08
N TYR A 8 37.45 35.23 -3.97
CA TYR A 8 35.99 35.36 -3.88
C TYR A 8 35.22 34.63 -5.00
N ARG A 9 35.85 34.47 -6.18
CA ARG A 9 35.31 33.67 -7.31
C ARG A 9 35.13 32.19 -6.96
N LEU A 10 36.04 31.59 -6.19
CA LEU A 10 35.93 30.21 -5.72
C LEU A 10 34.78 30.05 -4.72
N ILE A 11 34.58 31.05 -3.85
CA ILE A 11 33.46 31.07 -2.89
C ILE A 11 32.11 31.22 -3.62
N ALA A 12 32.03 32.10 -4.61
CA ALA A 12 30.83 32.30 -5.43
C ALA A 12 30.44 31.03 -6.21
N VAL A 13 31.41 30.32 -6.79
CA VAL A 13 31.15 29.05 -7.50
C VAL A 13 30.63 27.96 -6.55
N LEU A 14 31.21 27.84 -5.35
CA LEU A 14 30.75 26.87 -4.35
C LEU A 14 29.33 27.18 -3.85
N LEU A 15 28.98 28.45 -3.66
CA LEU A 15 27.63 28.87 -3.29
C LEU A 15 26.61 28.56 -4.39
N VAL A 16 26.96 28.79 -5.67
CA VAL A 16 26.08 28.46 -6.80
C VAL A 16 25.88 26.94 -6.92
N ILE A 17 26.92 26.13 -6.73
CA ILE A 17 26.81 24.65 -6.72
C ILE A 17 25.93 24.16 -5.57
N ALA A 18 26.07 24.75 -4.38
CA ALA A 18 25.25 24.41 -3.22
C ALA A 18 23.76 24.79 -3.41
N LEU A 19 23.49 25.93 -4.06
CA LEU A 19 22.13 26.37 -4.40
C LEU A 19 21.48 25.49 -5.48
N LEU A 20 22.26 25.02 -6.46
CA LEU A 20 21.79 24.08 -7.49
C LEU A 20 21.64 22.65 -6.98
N SER A 21 22.24 22.32 -5.83
CA SER A 21 22.11 21.01 -5.17
C SER A 21 20.82 20.89 -4.35
N SER A 22 19.98 21.92 -4.30
CA SER A 22 18.69 21.92 -3.58
C SER A 22 17.55 21.22 -4.33
N CYS A 23 17.85 20.25 -5.18
CA CYS A 23 16.86 19.22 -5.53
C CYS A 23 16.76 18.24 -4.36
N LEU A 24 16.24 18.70 -3.21
CA LEU A 24 15.84 17.79 -2.13
C LEU A 24 14.62 17.03 -2.67
N ARG A 25 14.87 15.84 -3.20
CA ARG A 25 13.81 14.97 -3.72
C ARG A 25 12.95 14.56 -2.52
N GLU A 26 11.77 15.16 -2.42
CA GLU A 26 10.74 14.75 -1.48
C GLU A 26 10.31 13.33 -1.87
N GLU A 27 10.67 12.36 -1.02
CA GLU A 27 10.23 10.99 -1.18
C GLU A 27 8.87 10.88 -0.47
N SER A 28 7.79 10.91 -1.26
CA SER A 28 6.46 10.63 -0.75
C SER A 28 6.46 9.23 -0.11
N ILE A 29 5.82 9.09 1.06
CA ILE A 29 5.58 7.76 1.66
C ILE A 29 4.85 6.93 0.60
N PRO A 30 5.46 5.88 0.05
CA PRO A 30 4.82 5.14 -1.01
C PRO A 30 3.64 4.35 -0.41
N ILE A 31 2.61 4.11 -1.21
CA ILE A 31 1.43 3.32 -0.81
C ILE A 31 1.39 2.04 -1.63
N ALA A 32 1.05 0.92 -0.99
CA ALA A 32 0.73 -0.32 -1.70
C ALA A 32 -0.47 -1.02 -1.08
N SER A 33 -1.29 -1.57 -1.97
CA SER A 33 -2.36 -2.50 -1.64
C SER A 33 -1.84 -3.92 -1.81
N ALA A 34 -1.87 -4.72 -0.74
CA ALA A 34 -1.52 -6.13 -0.77
C ALA A 34 -2.27 -6.87 0.33
N PHE A 35 -2.63 -8.12 0.07
CA PHE A 35 -3.21 -9.03 1.06
C PHE A 35 -2.92 -10.47 0.68
N SER A 36 -3.07 -11.37 1.65
CA SER A 36 -2.93 -12.81 1.47
C SER A 36 -4.09 -13.56 2.13
N ILE A 37 -4.38 -14.76 1.63
CA ILE A 37 -5.38 -15.67 2.21
C ILE A 37 -4.62 -16.67 3.08
N GLU A 38 -4.79 -16.61 4.40
CA GLU A 38 -4.03 -17.44 5.34
C GLU A 38 -4.68 -18.80 5.58
N VAL A 39 -6.01 -18.85 5.63
CA VAL A 39 -6.77 -20.08 5.85
C VAL A 39 -7.93 -20.09 4.87
N ALA A 40 -8.11 -21.20 4.16
CA ALA A 40 -9.34 -21.56 3.48
C ALA A 40 -9.65 -22.99 3.92
N GLU A 41 -10.66 -23.16 4.78
CA GLU A 41 -11.13 -24.50 5.13
C GLU A 41 -11.63 -25.20 3.86
N ASP A 42 -11.50 -26.54 3.83
CA ASP A 42 -11.79 -27.45 2.72
C ASP A 42 -12.75 -26.85 1.68
N LYS A 43 -12.32 -26.81 0.40
CA LYS A 43 -12.99 -26.23 -0.80
C LYS A 43 -14.37 -26.85 -1.10
N THR A 44 -15.22 -26.80 -0.11
CA THR A 44 -16.53 -27.39 -0.01
C THR A 44 -17.38 -26.35 0.67
N THR A 45 -18.56 -26.08 0.11
CA THR A 45 -19.42 -25.03 0.64
C THR A 45 -19.97 -25.43 2.01
N PRO A 46 -19.96 -24.54 3.02
CA PRO A 46 -19.39 -23.19 3.01
C PRO A 46 -17.87 -23.16 3.24
N VAL A 47 -17.15 -22.35 2.46
CA VAL A 47 -15.71 -22.08 2.68
C VAL A 47 -15.58 -20.83 3.54
N GLN A 48 -14.88 -20.97 4.66
CA GLN A 48 -14.48 -19.83 5.48
C GLN A 48 -13.05 -19.43 5.13
N VAL A 49 -12.83 -18.15 4.79
CA VAL A 49 -11.50 -17.61 4.50
C VAL A 49 -11.07 -16.61 5.55
N GLN A 50 -9.79 -16.67 5.90
CA GLN A 50 -9.11 -15.66 6.71
C GLN A 50 -8.14 -14.87 5.85
N LEU A 51 -8.25 -13.55 5.92
CA LEU A 51 -7.46 -12.62 5.12
C LEU A 51 -6.49 -11.87 6.00
N LYS A 52 -5.29 -11.68 5.48
CA LYS A 52 -4.27 -10.85 6.10
C LYS A 52 -3.96 -9.65 5.23
N ASN A 53 -4.07 -8.48 5.82
CA ASN A 53 -3.66 -7.25 5.18
C ASN A 53 -2.13 -7.12 5.22
N GLU A 54 -1.53 -6.94 4.05
CA GLU A 54 -0.09 -6.71 3.83
C GLU A 54 0.17 -5.32 3.24
N SER A 55 -0.85 -4.48 3.18
CA SER A 55 -0.79 -3.11 2.66
C SER A 55 0.05 -2.21 3.57
N TYR A 56 0.69 -1.22 2.97
CA TYR A 56 1.47 -0.21 3.68
C TYR A 56 1.18 1.20 3.15
N GLY A 57 1.40 2.20 4.00
CA GLY A 57 1.25 3.62 3.63
C GLY A 57 -0.19 4.10 3.47
N ALA A 58 -1.19 3.29 3.81
CA ALA A 58 -2.60 3.65 3.75
C ALA A 58 -3.16 4.12 5.10
N ASP A 59 -4.07 5.09 5.06
CA ASP A 59 -4.84 5.57 6.21
C ASP A 59 -6.20 4.88 6.30
N GLU A 60 -6.77 4.53 5.13
CA GLU A 60 -8.12 4.00 5.00
C GLU A 60 -8.15 2.71 4.17
N TYR A 61 -9.16 1.87 4.44
CA TYR A 61 -9.33 0.55 3.85
C TYR A 61 -10.77 0.31 3.42
N GLU A 62 -10.97 -0.32 2.26
CA GLU A 62 -12.26 -0.76 1.77
C GLU A 62 -12.12 -2.14 1.14
N TRP A 63 -12.70 -3.13 1.81
CA TRP A 63 -12.78 -4.50 1.35
C TRP A 63 -14.13 -4.76 0.68
N THR A 64 -14.12 -5.52 -0.41
CA THR A 64 -15.32 -6.04 -1.07
C THR A 64 -15.17 -7.53 -1.32
N PHE A 65 -16.18 -8.30 -0.93
CA PHE A 65 -16.22 -9.75 -1.02
C PHE A 65 -17.43 -10.18 -1.86
N GLU A 66 -17.22 -10.43 -3.16
CA GLU A 66 -18.32 -10.80 -4.07
C GLU A 66 -18.90 -12.17 -3.72
N GLY A 67 -20.13 -12.20 -3.19
CA GLY A 67 -20.78 -13.43 -2.72
C GLY A 67 -20.27 -13.93 -1.37
N GLY A 68 -19.47 -13.12 -0.65
CA GLY A 68 -19.04 -13.39 0.72
C GLY A 68 -19.98 -12.78 1.77
N VAL A 69 -19.95 -13.36 2.98
CA VAL A 69 -20.62 -12.83 4.17
C VAL A 69 -19.56 -12.60 5.25
N PRO A 70 -19.33 -11.35 5.71
CA PRO A 70 -19.94 -10.10 5.23
C PRO A 70 -19.53 -9.77 3.78
N ALA A 71 -20.27 -8.89 3.10
CA ALA A 71 -19.97 -8.50 1.71
C ALA A 71 -18.90 -7.39 1.58
N SER A 72 -18.60 -6.69 2.67
CA SER A 72 -17.59 -5.62 2.73
C SER A 72 -17.08 -5.41 4.14
N SER A 73 -15.90 -4.80 4.29
CA SER A 73 -15.38 -4.32 5.57
C SER A 73 -14.56 -3.03 5.35
N ARG A 74 -14.47 -2.19 6.39
CA ARG A 74 -13.57 -1.01 6.43
C ARG A 74 -12.44 -1.17 7.43
N ASP A 75 -12.34 -2.35 8.05
CA ASP A 75 -11.31 -2.63 9.01
C ASP A 75 -9.96 -2.81 8.31
N ARG A 76 -8.88 -2.41 8.99
CA ARG A 76 -7.53 -2.67 8.52
C ARG A 76 -7.30 -4.16 8.29
N ALA A 77 -7.78 -5.00 9.20
CA ALA A 77 -7.83 -6.45 9.03
C ALA A 77 -9.30 -6.87 9.08
N PRO A 78 -9.86 -7.44 8.01
CA PRO A 78 -11.25 -7.87 8.01
C PRO A 78 -11.40 -9.11 8.89
N GLU A 79 -12.60 -9.30 9.43
CA GLU A 79 -12.97 -10.59 10.04
C GLU A 79 -13.03 -11.69 8.98
N SER A 80 -13.29 -12.92 9.45
CA SER A 80 -13.44 -14.06 8.56
C SER A 80 -14.63 -13.90 7.61
N VAL A 81 -14.43 -14.26 6.35
CA VAL A 81 -15.46 -14.15 5.31
C VAL A 81 -15.92 -15.55 4.91
N THR A 82 -17.23 -15.77 4.91
CA THR A 82 -17.83 -17.04 4.52
C THR A 82 -18.39 -16.96 3.10
N PHE A 83 -18.01 -17.91 2.24
CA PHE A 83 -18.52 -18.07 0.89
C PHE A 83 -19.37 -19.33 0.80
N THR A 84 -20.65 -19.16 0.51
CA THR A 84 -21.63 -20.28 0.46
C THR A 84 -21.96 -20.73 -0.95
N GLY A 85 -21.70 -19.89 -1.97
CA GLY A 85 -21.89 -20.25 -3.37
C GLY A 85 -20.70 -21.06 -3.88
N ALA A 86 -20.97 -22.00 -4.80
CA ALA A 86 -19.90 -22.60 -5.59
C ALA A 86 -19.52 -21.66 -6.74
N GLY A 87 -18.24 -21.65 -7.13
CA GLY A 87 -17.75 -20.85 -8.24
C GLY A 87 -16.62 -19.89 -7.87
N GLU A 88 -16.41 -18.90 -8.73
CA GLU A 88 -15.38 -17.88 -8.55
C GLU A 88 -15.94 -16.70 -7.76
N HIS A 89 -15.26 -16.36 -6.66
CA HIS A 89 -15.57 -15.21 -5.83
C HIS A 89 -14.39 -14.25 -5.82
N LYS A 90 -14.65 -12.98 -6.12
CA LYS A 90 -13.61 -11.95 -6.11
C LYS A 90 -13.54 -11.25 -4.77
N ILE A 91 -12.31 -11.08 -4.29
CA ILE A 91 -11.96 -10.27 -3.13
C ILE A 91 -11.18 -9.06 -3.64
N ARG A 92 -11.64 -7.86 -3.30
CA ARG A 92 -10.99 -6.60 -3.65
C ARG A 92 -10.64 -5.84 -2.39
N LEU A 93 -9.40 -5.35 -2.32
CA LEU A 93 -8.93 -4.43 -1.30
C LEU A 93 -8.54 -3.11 -1.97
N ARG A 94 -9.24 -2.04 -1.60
CA ARG A 94 -8.89 -0.66 -1.95
C ARG A 94 -8.32 0.02 -0.71
N VAL A 95 -7.19 0.69 -0.85
CA VAL A 95 -6.52 1.42 0.22
C VAL A 95 -6.11 2.79 -0.27
N TRP A 96 -6.22 3.81 0.57
CA TRP A 96 -5.83 5.17 0.20
C TRP A 96 -5.29 5.95 1.40
N ASN A 97 -4.55 7.02 1.09
CA ASN A 97 -4.14 8.05 2.03
C ASN A 97 -4.48 9.43 1.43
N ALA A 98 -3.99 10.51 2.02
CA ALA A 98 -4.24 11.87 1.52
C ALA A 98 -3.69 12.15 0.10
N VAL A 99 -2.79 11.32 -0.43
CA VAL A 99 -2.01 11.57 -1.65
C VAL A 99 -2.38 10.62 -2.79
N ASP A 100 -2.56 9.33 -2.49
CA ASP A 100 -2.67 8.29 -3.51
C ASP A 100 -3.60 7.14 -3.05
N GLU A 101 -4.04 6.36 -4.02
CA GLU A 101 -4.92 5.20 -3.86
C GLU A 101 -4.38 3.98 -4.61
N ARG A 102 -4.53 2.81 -4.00
CA ARG A 102 -4.15 1.52 -4.60
C ARG A 102 -5.24 0.48 -4.41
N ILE A 103 -5.34 -0.41 -5.39
CA ILE A 103 -6.31 -1.50 -5.41
C ILE A 103 -5.56 -2.81 -5.68
N SER A 104 -5.92 -3.85 -4.94
CA SER A 104 -5.54 -5.23 -5.22
C SER A 104 -6.79 -6.12 -5.30
N GLU A 105 -6.72 -7.14 -6.15
CA GLU A 105 -7.81 -8.10 -6.35
C GLU A 105 -7.25 -9.53 -6.34
N GLN A 106 -7.99 -10.46 -5.75
CA GLN A 106 -7.74 -11.90 -5.82
C GLN A 106 -9.04 -12.64 -6.03
N VAL A 107 -8.98 -13.77 -6.72
CA VAL A 107 -10.14 -14.64 -6.96
C VAL A 107 -9.94 -15.94 -6.22
N ILE A 108 -10.94 -16.33 -5.44
CA ILE A 108 -11.02 -17.65 -4.82
C ILE A 108 -11.99 -18.51 -5.61
N ARG A 109 -11.72 -19.81 -5.65
CA ARG A 109 -12.61 -20.83 -6.22
C ARG A 109 -13.13 -21.69 -5.09
N VAL A 110 -14.44 -21.65 -4.89
CA VAL A 110 -15.20 -22.47 -3.94
C VAL A 110 -15.79 -23.66 -4.66
#